data_AF-A0A9D8Z691-F1
#
_entry.id   AF-A0A9D8Z691-F1
#
_cell.length_a   1.000
_cell.length_b   1.000
_cell.length_c   1.000
_cell.angle_alpha   90.00
_cell.angle_beta   90.00
_cell.angle_gamma   90.00
#
_symmetry.space_group_name_H-M   'P 1'
#
loop_
_entity.id
_entity.type
_entity.pdbx_description
1 polymer ?
#
loop_
_entity_poly.entity_id
_entity_poly.type
_entity_poly.pdbx_seq_one_letter_code
_entity_poly.pdbx_strand_id
1 'polypeptide(L)'
;MSQFQAICDLIDGQGAMVRRGVILLGYHNGAFRGEVLLVDGEVLGEWQSDEMEWCHFTPTDSDEVKFSAPSPWMLHDEIADRWDGEGDSDEGSIRRDSP
;
A
#
# COMPACT_ATOMS: atom_id res chain seq x y z
N MET A 1 8.30 13.71 -16.71
CA MET A 1 8.70 13.81 -15.29
C MET A 1 9.32 12.48 -14.88
N SER A 2 10.36 12.48 -14.06
CA SER A 2 10.91 11.23 -13.51
C SER A 2 9.99 10.70 -12.41
N GLN A 3 9.96 9.38 -12.23
CA GLN A 3 9.23 8.72 -11.14
C GLN A 3 9.64 9.27 -9.77
N PHE A 4 10.94 9.48 -9.57
CA PHE A 4 11.46 10.07 -8.33
C PHE A 4 10.85 11.46 -8.06
N GLN A 5 10.76 12.33 -9.07
CA GLN A 5 10.14 13.64 -8.88
C GLN A 5 8.66 13.53 -8.53
N ALA A 6 7.93 12.62 -9.19
CA ALA A 6 6.52 12.38 -8.88
C ALA A 6 6.34 11.92 -7.42
N ILE A 7 7.21 11.03 -6.92
CA ILE A 7 7.19 10.60 -5.52
C ILE A 7 7.50 11.76 -4.57
N CYS A 8 8.49 12.61 -4.88
CA CYS A 8 8.76 13.82 -4.09
C CYS A 8 7.52 14.74 -4.04
N ASP A 9 6.86 14.96 -5.17
CA ASP A 9 5.66 15.79 -5.25
C ASP A 9 4.51 15.22 -4.41
N LEU A 10 4.39 13.88 -4.30
CA LEU A 10 3.44 13.22 -3.40
C LEU A 10 3.80 13.40 -1.92
N ILE A 11 5.07 13.27 -1.55
CA ILE A 11 5.53 13.46 -0.17
C ILE A 11 5.29 14.90 0.27
N ASP A 12 5.74 15.87 -0.52
CA ASP A 12 5.67 17.29 -0.17
C ASP A 12 4.25 17.85 -0.32
N GLY A 13 3.53 17.44 -1.36
CA GLY A 13 2.22 17.98 -1.70
C GLY A 13 1.04 17.25 -1.04
N GLN A 14 1.15 15.94 -0.83
CA GLN A 14 0.06 15.10 -0.30
C GLN A 14 0.38 14.44 1.04
N GLY A 15 1.51 14.78 1.66
CA GLY A 15 1.88 14.25 2.97
C GLY A 15 2.15 12.75 2.95
N ALA A 16 2.69 12.24 1.85
CA ALA A 16 2.87 10.80 1.65
C ALA A 16 4.03 10.21 2.44
N MET A 17 3.92 8.92 2.81
CA MET A 17 5.02 8.11 3.34
C MET A 17 5.33 6.98 2.36
N VAL A 18 6.61 6.82 2.00
CA VAL A 18 7.08 5.69 1.19
C VAL A 18 7.77 4.68 2.10
N ARG A 19 7.33 3.43 2.08
CA ARG A 19 7.94 2.34 2.85
C ARG A 19 7.71 1.01 2.15
N ARG A 20 8.79 0.23 1.99
CA ARG A 20 8.75 -1.11 1.36
C ARG A 20 7.98 -1.15 0.04
N GLY A 21 8.25 -0.19 -0.86
CA GLY A 21 7.58 -0.13 -2.16
C GLY A 21 6.12 0.31 -2.13
N VAL A 22 5.53 0.55 -0.95
CA VAL A 22 4.17 1.05 -0.76
C VAL A 22 4.21 2.53 -0.36
N ILE A 23 3.28 3.31 -0.88
CA ILE A 23 3.06 4.72 -0.63
C ILE A 23 1.73 4.89 0.10
N LEU A 24 1.73 5.47 1.30
CA LEU A 24 0.52 5.90 2.01
C LEU A 24 0.36 7.42 1.86
N LEU A 25 -0.67 7.89 1.17
CA LEU A 25 -0.97 9.34 1.08
C LEU A 25 -1.60 9.86 2.38
N GLY A 26 -1.46 11.16 2.66
CA GLY A 26 -2.09 11.78 3.82
C GLY A 26 -1.53 11.37 5.19
N TYR A 27 -0.35 10.75 5.21
CA TYR A 27 0.32 10.22 6.40
C TYR A 27 0.75 11.32 7.38
N HIS A 28 1.34 12.41 6.90
CA HIS A 28 1.91 13.46 7.75
C HIS A 28 1.38 14.88 7.49
N ASN A 29 0.34 15.04 6.66
CA ASN A 29 -0.29 16.34 6.40
C ASN A 29 -1.55 16.61 7.27
N GLY A 30 -1.82 15.77 8.27
CA GLY A 30 -2.97 15.90 9.16
C GLY A 30 -4.30 15.39 8.59
N ALA A 31 -4.32 14.85 7.37
CA ALA A 31 -5.52 14.21 6.82
C ALA A 31 -5.81 12.86 7.49
N PHE A 32 -4.75 12.10 7.81
CA PHE A 32 -4.82 10.74 8.38
C PHE A 32 -5.71 9.79 7.57
N ARG A 33 -5.70 9.99 6.25
CA ARG A 33 -6.40 9.17 5.25
C ARG A 33 -5.83 9.43 3.86
N GLY A 34 -6.02 8.49 2.94
CA GLY A 34 -5.71 8.69 1.53
C GLY A 34 -5.56 7.37 0.77
N GLU A 35 -5.19 7.48 -0.50
CA GLU A 35 -4.87 6.32 -1.32
C GLU A 35 -3.59 5.63 -0.81
N VAL A 36 -3.58 4.31 -1.02
CA VAL A 36 -2.42 3.44 -0.83
C VAL A 36 -1.99 2.97 -2.21
N LEU A 37 -0.75 3.23 -2.58
CA LEU A 37 -0.21 2.91 -3.90
C LEU A 37 1.07 2.10 -3.81
N LEU A 38 1.40 1.38 -4.87
CA LEU A 38 2.77 0.93 -5.11
C LEU A 38 3.60 2.06 -5.75
N VAL A 39 4.93 1.97 -5.65
CA VAL A 39 5.85 2.98 -6.23
C VAL A 39 5.76 3.09 -7.76
N ASP A 40 5.23 2.08 -8.44
CA ASP A 40 4.95 2.11 -9.88
C ASP A 40 3.65 2.86 -10.24
N GLY A 41 2.86 3.24 -9.24
CA GLY A 41 1.60 3.98 -9.36
C GLY A 41 0.35 3.12 -9.32
N GLU A 42 0.44 1.80 -9.12
CA GLU A 42 -0.75 0.97 -8.91
C GLU A 42 -1.47 1.36 -7.61
N VAL A 43 -2.79 1.57 -7.67
CA VAL A 43 -3.61 1.88 -6.48
C VAL A 43 -4.14 0.59 -5.86
N LEU A 44 -3.70 0.31 -4.64
CA LEU A 44 -4.11 -0.88 -3.87
C LEU A 44 -5.44 -0.70 -3.15
N GLY A 45 -5.75 0.55 -2.75
CA GLY A 45 -6.96 0.89 -2.03
C GLY A 45 -6.83 2.19 -1.27
N GLU A 46 -7.62 2.34 -0.22
CA GLU A 46 -7.62 3.53 0.64
C GLU A 46 -7.38 3.16 2.09
N TRP A 47 -6.76 4.07 2.83
CA TRP A 47 -6.64 3.97 4.28
C TRP A 47 -7.22 5.19 4.97
N GLN A 48 -7.64 5.01 6.23
CA GLN A 48 -8.09 6.10 7.09
C GLN A 48 -7.91 5.75 8.56
N SER A 49 -7.74 6.78 9.39
CA SER A 49 -7.83 6.66 10.84
C SER A 49 -9.23 6.98 11.35
N ASP A 50 -9.70 6.25 12.36
CA ASP A 50 -10.98 6.47 13.03
C ASP A 50 -10.85 7.40 14.25
N GLU A 51 -11.96 7.61 14.96
CA GLU A 51 -12.00 8.46 16.16
C GLU A 51 -11.19 7.90 17.35
N MET A 52 -10.86 6.61 17.32
CA MET A 52 -10.06 5.92 18.33
C MET A 52 -8.59 5.80 17.91
N GLU A 53 -8.17 6.51 16.85
CA GLU A 53 -6.83 6.48 16.26
C GLU A 53 -6.44 5.10 15.66
N TRP A 54 -7.40 4.18 15.52
CA TRP A 54 -7.18 2.97 14.75
C TRP A 54 -7.12 3.31 13.28
N CYS A 55 -6.27 2.59 12.55
CA CYS A 55 -6.04 2.80 11.13
C CYS A 55 -6.55 1.58 10.37
N HIS A 56 -7.32 1.83 9.32
CA HIS A 56 -7.99 0.80 8.54
C HIS A 56 -7.58 0.92 7.08
N PHE A 57 -7.50 -0.23 6.40
CA PHE A 57 -7.26 -0.29 4.97
C PHE A 57 -8.39 -1.06 4.28
N THR A 58 -8.90 -0.47 3.20
CA THR A 58 -9.93 -1.03 2.33
C THR A 58 -9.38 -1.14 0.91
N PRO A 59 -9.24 -2.35 0.36
CA PRO A 59 -8.77 -2.56 -1.01
C PRO A 59 -9.70 -1.94 -2.05
N THR A 60 -9.17 -1.55 -3.22
CA THR A 60 -9.95 -0.96 -4.32
C THR A 60 -11.10 -1.86 -4.82
N ASP A 61 -10.93 -3.19 -4.70
CA ASP A 61 -11.88 -4.22 -5.15
C ASP A 61 -12.83 -4.72 -4.04
N SER A 62 -12.89 -4.02 -2.91
CA SER A 62 -13.65 -4.42 -1.72
C SER A 62 -14.33 -3.20 -1.06
N ASP A 63 -15.55 -3.41 -0.54
CA ASP A 63 -16.20 -2.44 0.35
C ASP A 63 -15.90 -2.73 1.84
N GLU A 64 -15.20 -3.83 2.13
CA GLU A 64 -14.88 -4.27 3.49
C GLU A 64 -13.42 -3.95 3.85
N VAL A 65 -13.23 -3.53 5.10
CA VAL A 65 -11.90 -3.31 5.70
C VAL A 65 -11.15 -4.64 5.76
N LYS A 66 -9.98 -4.70 5.12
CA LYS A 66 -9.13 -5.88 5.05
C LYS A 66 -8.09 -5.92 6.16
N PHE A 67 -7.50 -4.77 6.50
CA PHE A 67 -6.49 -4.66 7.55
C PHE A 67 -6.86 -3.55 8.53
N SER A 68 -6.47 -3.76 9.79
CA SER A 68 -6.63 -2.76 10.84
C SER A 68 -5.45 -2.83 11.78
N ALA A 69 -4.91 -1.68 12.15
CA ALA A 69 -3.75 -1.58 13.02
C ALA A 69 -3.87 -0.36 13.94
N PRO A 70 -3.20 -0.36 15.11
CA PRO A 70 -3.28 0.73 16.08
C PRO A 70 -2.43 1.95 15.70
N SER A 71 -1.76 1.93 14.53
CA SER A 71 -1.05 3.09 14.01
C SER A 71 -0.89 3.02 12.50
N PRO A 72 -0.70 4.16 11.81
CA PRO A 72 -0.43 4.18 10.36
C PRO A 72 0.83 3.40 9.99
N TRP A 73 1.86 3.43 10.86
CA TRP A 73 3.12 2.70 10.63
C TRP A 73 2.90 1.20 10.61
N MET A 74 2.14 0.66 11.58
CA MET A 74 1.82 -0.77 11.62
C MET A 74 0.91 -1.18 10.45
N LEU A 75 -0.05 -0.32 10.09
CA LEU A 75 -0.92 -0.59 8.93
C LEU A 75 -0.10 -0.67 7.64
N HIS A 76 0.88 0.24 7.46
CA HIS A 76 1.77 0.24 6.31
C HIS A 76 2.59 -1.06 6.20
N ASP A 77 3.04 -1.60 7.34
CA ASP A 77 3.77 -2.86 7.40
C ASP A 77 2.91 -4.04 6.98
N GLU A 78 1.68 -4.15 7.51
CA GLU A 78 0.72 -5.21 7.16
C GLU A 78 0.37 -5.19 5.65
N ILE A 79 0.16 -4.00 5.09
CA ILE A 79 -0.07 -3.85 3.65
C ILE A 79 1.16 -4.29 2.86
N ALA A 80 2.35 -3.82 3.23
CA ALA A 80 3.58 -4.17 2.53
C ALA A 80 3.88 -5.68 2.59
N ASP A 81 3.68 -6.33 3.75
CA ASP A 81 3.86 -7.78 3.89
C ASP A 81 2.94 -8.58 2.96
N ARG A 82 1.70 -8.12 2.75
CA ARG A 82 0.77 -8.80 1.86
C ARG A 82 1.21 -8.78 0.40
N TRP A 83 1.78 -7.65 -0.06
CA TRP A 83 2.15 -7.43 -1.46
C TRP A 83 3.61 -7.81 -1.78
N ASP A 84 4.52 -7.76 -0.81
CA ASP A 84 5.85 -8.36 -0.95
C ASP A 84 5.75 -9.89 -1.17
N GLY A 85 4.72 -10.54 -0.61
CA GLY A 85 4.49 -11.98 -0.72
C GLY A 85 3.85 -12.46 -2.03
N GLU A 86 3.33 -11.56 -2.88
CA GLU A 86 2.77 -11.95 -4.19
C GLU A 86 3.83 -12.00 -5.31
N GLY A 87 5.03 -11.49 -5.05
CA GLY A 87 6.12 -11.40 -6.02
C GLY A 87 6.88 -12.69 -6.32
N ASP A 88 6.47 -13.86 -5.81
CA ASP A 88 7.23 -15.12 -5.97
C ASP A 88 6.37 -16.37 -6.24
N SER A 89 5.22 -16.22 -6.91
CA SER A 89 4.41 -17.37 -7.33
C SER A 89 4.13 -17.38 -8.84
N ASP A 90 5.21 -17.36 -9.61
CA ASP A 90 5.18 -17.76 -11.03
C ASP A 90 6.35 -18.71 -11.34
N GLU A 91 6.57 -19.72 -10.49
CA GLU A 91 7.45 -20.84 -10.81
C GLU A 91 6.70 -21.90 -11.65
N GLY A 92 6.66 -21.63 -12.96
CA GLY A 92 6.74 -22.60 -14.05
C GLY A 92 6.12 -23.98 -13.84
N SER A 93 4.82 -24.12 -14.15
CA SER A 93 4.23 -25.41 -14.52
C SER A 93 4.70 -25.83 -15.93
N ILE A 94 6.00 -26.16 -16.06
CA ILE A 94 6.54 -26.83 -17.25
C ILE A 94 6.65 -28.33 -16.97
N ARG A 95 5.59 -29.02 -17.38
CA ARG A 95 5.53 -30.39 -17.93
C ARG A 95 6.71 -31.30 -17.60
N ARG A 96 6.52 -32.22 -16.66
CA ARG A 96 7.16 -33.54 -16.74
C ARG A 96 6.20 -34.48 -17.45
N ASP A 97 6.28 -34.47 -18.77
CA ASP A 97 5.85 -35.61 -19.56
C ASP A 97 7.07 -36.29 -20.17
N SER A 98 7.04 -37.61 -20.08
CA SER A 98 7.81 -38.63 -20.81
C SER A 98 8.96 -39.29 -20.05
N PRO A 99 9.27 -40.58 -20.35
CA PRO A 99 8.50 -41.61 -21.07
C PRO A 99 8.09 -42.81 -20.19
#